data_AF-A0A7V5PY92-F1
#
_entry.id   AF-A0A7V5PY92-F1
#
_cell.length_a   1.000
_cell.length_b   1.000
_cell.length_c   1.000
_cell.angle_alpha   90.00
_cell.angle_beta   90.00
_cell.angle_gamma   90.00
#
_symmetry.space_group_name_H-M   'P 1'
#
loop_
_entity.id
_entity.type
_entity.pdbx_description
1 polymer ?
#
loop_
_entity_poly.entity_id
_entity_poly.type
_entity_poly.pdbx_seq_one_letter_code
_entity_poly.pdbx_strand_id
1 'polypeptide(L)'
;ILRRLDVDKTAGMLDLRVFPLKNSLANDLAIVLQNALGAQAAGATSTTQGPANAANAQGQNQATRTLQIVGIDSNGHQAVQSGILTDVVITPDTNTNSLIVRASPQSMPLIARLIEQLDAMPAAESQIKVFQIENGDATNLTMMLQQLFGLQVTVGQIGAFSQTVGRTFGQPQLNQQSAGESSLIPLRFGVDPRTNSIIATGSAADLAVVEAILLRLDEGDLRQRRTRVYRLNNAPAQFVADALAQILQQNTQLLREQQQQQFNLISQFEYIDSQVFVVPEAISNSLIVSATPDQFDQISEVIADLDRRPPMVMVQAVLARVRIDSAEELGVELGIQDSLLFDRSSVVNGVIVPGFNFIGQNLGSADTAASRATRNNVAGQGYSSFNVGRTSAGSGFGGLVLSASSESVNILLRALEAESKLQILSRPQIMTLNNVPASILVGQRVPRVADFQTTQSGTVNSVVLDEVGLSLGIIPRVSPDGLITMDVEVRDSKVGPVEEGIPIGVQDGVPINSPIFDDITAITTVTARSGQTVVFSGLINKERLKSFKGVPVISHIP
;
A
#
# COMPACT_ATOMS: atom_id res chain seq x y z
N ILE A 1 -30.56 100.05 63.07
CA ILE A 1 -30.46 98.57 63.10
C ILE A 1 -31.87 98.03 62.84
N LEU A 2 -32.01 96.99 62.01
CA LEU A 2 -33.24 96.44 61.38
C LEU A 2 -33.54 96.95 59.96
N ARG A 3 -32.54 96.84 59.07
CA ARG A 3 -32.73 96.82 57.62
C ARG A 3 -31.92 95.65 57.04
N ARG A 4 -32.53 94.46 57.02
CA ARG A 4 -32.12 93.28 56.24
C ARG A 4 -33.13 92.16 56.48
N LEU A 5 -33.42 91.41 55.41
CA LEU A 5 -34.29 90.23 55.30
C LEU A 5 -35.80 90.53 55.39
N ASP A 6 -36.69 90.04 54.54
CA ASP A 6 -36.57 89.10 53.41
C ASP A 6 -37.95 89.05 52.71
N VAL A 7 -37.99 88.34 51.57
CA VAL A 7 -39.14 87.89 50.77
C VAL A 7 -39.65 88.86 49.70
N ASP A 8 -38.91 88.92 48.58
CA ASP A 8 -39.52 89.13 47.27
C ASP A 8 -40.12 87.81 46.77
N LYS A 9 -41.45 87.72 46.82
CA LYS A 9 -42.22 86.80 45.98
C LYS A 9 -42.00 87.17 44.52
N THR A 10 -41.10 86.48 43.82
CA THR A 10 -41.13 86.39 42.36
C THR A 10 -41.62 85.00 41.97
N ALA A 11 -42.82 84.95 41.41
CA ALA A 11 -43.37 83.75 40.80
C ALA A 11 -42.41 83.28 39.70
N GLY A 12 -41.95 82.03 39.79
CA GLY A 12 -41.09 81.41 38.78
C GLY A 12 -41.84 81.33 37.45
N MET A 13 -41.47 82.18 36.50
CA MET A 13 -41.90 82.07 35.12
C MET A 13 -40.99 81.04 34.44
N LEU A 14 -41.52 79.86 34.10
CA LEU A 14 -40.80 78.82 33.35
C LEU A 14 -40.97 79.07 31.84
N ASP A 15 -39.87 79.01 31.09
CA ASP A 15 -39.89 79.07 29.61
C ASP A 15 -39.88 77.64 29.05
N LEU A 16 -40.66 77.39 27.99
CA LEU A 16 -40.74 76.11 27.30
C LEU A 16 -40.21 76.29 25.88
N ARG A 17 -39.16 75.53 25.51
CA ARG A 17 -38.60 75.53 24.15
C ARG A 17 -38.46 74.12 23.62
N VAL A 18 -38.67 74.02 22.31
CA VAL A 18 -38.51 72.77 21.55
C VAL A 18 -37.21 72.87 20.76
N PHE A 19 -36.32 71.89 20.93
CA PHE A 19 -35.04 71.79 20.24
C PHE A 19 -35.08 70.61 19.27
N PRO A 20 -35.17 70.82 17.95
CA PRO A 20 -35.07 69.73 16.98
C PRO A 20 -33.61 69.23 16.91
N LEU A 21 -33.43 67.92 17.01
CA LEU A 21 -32.11 67.26 16.93
C LEU A 21 -31.86 66.75 15.51
N LYS A 22 -30.63 66.93 15.01
CA LYS A 22 -30.24 66.53 13.65
C LYS A 22 -29.45 65.23 13.60
N ASN A 23 -28.56 65.01 14.56
CA ASN A 23 -27.52 63.98 14.46
C ASN A 23 -27.64 62.90 15.53
N SER A 24 -28.43 63.16 16.57
CA SER A 24 -28.62 62.29 17.72
C SER A 24 -30.11 61.99 17.95
N LEU A 25 -30.39 60.86 18.61
CA LEU A 25 -31.75 60.46 18.94
C LEU A 25 -32.22 61.16 20.22
N ALA A 26 -33.41 61.77 20.15
CA ALA A 26 -34.02 62.50 21.27
C ALA A 26 -34.13 61.66 22.54
N ASN A 27 -34.43 60.37 22.42
CA ASN A 27 -34.52 59.46 23.56
C ASN A 27 -33.18 59.31 24.31
N ASP A 28 -32.09 59.13 23.56
CA ASP A 28 -30.79 58.81 24.14
C ASP A 28 -30.14 60.08 24.73
N LEU A 29 -30.24 61.20 24.02
CA LEU A 29 -29.79 62.49 24.57
C LEU A 29 -30.62 62.92 25.77
N ALA A 30 -31.94 62.67 25.81
CA ALA A 30 -32.75 62.99 26.97
C ALA A 30 -32.26 62.26 28.23
N ILE A 31 -31.90 60.98 28.12
CA ILE A 31 -31.35 60.19 29.24
C ILE A 31 -30.01 60.75 29.67
N VAL A 32 -29.10 61.04 28.73
CA VAL A 32 -27.77 61.61 29.05
C VAL A 32 -27.91 62.98 29.72
N LEU A 33 -28.77 63.85 29.21
CA LEU A 33 -29.02 65.19 29.77
C LEU A 33 -29.74 65.12 31.12
N GLN A 34 -30.71 64.21 31.31
CA GLN A 34 -31.36 63.98 32.59
C GLN A 34 -30.39 63.47 33.64
N ASN A 35 -29.47 62.57 33.26
CA ASN A 35 -28.42 62.07 34.17
C ASN A 35 -27.38 63.16 34.49
N ALA A 36 -27.02 64.01 33.52
CA ALA A 36 -26.04 65.08 33.70
C ALA A 36 -26.60 66.24 34.56
N LEU A 37 -27.87 66.61 34.38
CA LEU A 37 -28.53 67.70 35.11
C LEU A 37 -29.15 67.23 36.42
N GLY A 38 -29.58 65.97 36.47
CA GLY A 38 -30.13 65.29 37.64
C GLY A 38 -29.14 64.31 38.24
N ALA A 39 -28.09 64.80 38.90
CA ALA A 39 -27.17 63.95 39.64
C ALA A 39 -27.85 63.36 40.91
N GLN A 40 -28.53 62.22 40.68
CA GLN A 40 -28.68 61.04 41.54
C GLN A 40 -29.29 61.24 42.94
N ALA A 41 -30.55 60.85 43.09
CA ALA A 41 -31.00 60.21 44.33
C ALA A 41 -30.46 58.77 44.29
N ALA A 42 -29.34 58.53 44.96
CA ALA A 42 -28.86 57.19 45.23
C ALA A 42 -29.79 56.52 46.24
N GLY A 43 -30.45 55.44 45.82
CA GLY A 43 -31.22 54.55 46.67
C GLY A 43 -31.02 53.12 46.19
N ALA A 44 -29.91 52.52 46.58
CA ALA A 44 -29.74 51.08 46.50
C ALA A 44 -30.65 50.43 47.54
N THR A 45 -31.60 49.59 47.12
CA THR A 45 -32.08 48.48 47.95
C THR A 45 -32.50 47.31 47.08
N SER A 46 -31.90 46.18 47.43
CA SER A 46 -32.17 44.82 47.04
C SER A 46 -33.61 44.35 47.36
N THR A 47 -34.09 43.48 46.48
CA THR A 47 -34.98 42.31 46.70
C THR A 47 -36.47 42.50 47.02
N THR A 48 -37.22 41.66 46.30
CA THR A 48 -38.49 40.96 46.63
C THR A 48 -39.83 41.59 46.23
N GLN A 49 -40.49 40.89 45.29
CA GLN A 49 -41.92 40.93 45.02
C GLN A 49 -42.71 40.34 46.21
N GLY A 50 -43.79 41.03 46.63
CA GLY A 50 -44.88 40.52 47.49
C GLY A 50 -45.73 41.66 48.04
N PRO A 51 -47.09 41.58 48.08
CA PRO A 51 -47.96 42.70 47.70
C PRO A 51 -48.63 43.46 48.86
N ALA A 52 -49.18 44.63 48.51
CA ALA A 52 -50.38 45.29 49.07
C ALA A 52 -50.22 46.68 49.76
N ASN A 53 -51.20 47.51 49.41
CA ASN A 53 -51.81 48.65 50.11
C ASN A 53 -51.08 49.99 50.28
N ALA A 54 -51.84 51.01 49.86
CA ALA A 54 -51.65 52.43 50.02
C ALA A 54 -51.44 52.85 51.49
N ALA A 55 -50.58 53.84 51.70
CA ALA A 55 -50.99 55.22 51.99
C ALA A 55 -49.89 55.99 52.76
N ASN A 56 -49.76 57.26 52.37
CA ASN A 56 -49.31 58.41 53.15
C ASN A 56 -47.83 58.74 53.38
N ALA A 57 -47.65 60.07 53.29
CA ALA A 57 -46.58 60.94 53.78
C ALA A 57 -45.29 60.95 52.94
N GLN A 58 -45.17 61.85 51.96
CA GLN A 58 -44.80 63.27 52.11
C GLN A 58 -43.44 63.50 52.78
N GLY A 59 -42.57 64.13 52.01
CA GLY A 59 -41.61 65.10 52.51
C GLY A 59 -40.16 64.70 52.31
N GLN A 60 -39.56 65.11 51.18
CA GLN A 60 -38.14 65.47 51.19
C GLN A 60 -37.77 66.37 50.00
N ASN A 61 -37.57 67.64 50.34
CA ASN A 61 -36.48 68.52 49.91
C ASN A 61 -36.16 68.62 48.42
N GLN A 62 -36.76 69.64 47.80
CA GLN A 62 -36.12 70.39 46.72
C GLN A 62 -34.83 71.03 47.23
N ALA A 63 -33.70 70.33 47.07
CA ALA A 63 -32.40 70.95 47.25
C ALA A 63 -32.12 71.81 46.00
N THR A 64 -32.27 73.14 46.14
CA THR A 64 -31.74 74.11 45.19
C THR A 64 -30.23 73.91 45.07
N ARG A 65 -29.75 73.33 43.97
CA ARG A 65 -28.32 73.11 43.72
C ARG A 65 -27.82 74.14 42.71
N THR A 66 -26.89 75.00 43.12
CA THR A 66 -26.13 75.88 42.24
C THR A 66 -25.09 75.04 41.47
N LEU A 67 -25.32 74.81 40.18
CA LEU A 67 -24.37 74.13 39.30
C LEU A 67 -23.56 75.21 38.54
N GLN A 68 -22.26 75.23 38.78
CA GLN A 68 -21.33 76.05 38.02
C GLN A 68 -20.89 75.26 36.78
N ILE A 69 -21.45 75.62 35.62
CA ILE A 69 -21.04 75.02 34.35
C ILE A 69 -19.85 75.82 33.83
N VAL A 70 -18.69 75.15 33.71
CA VAL A 70 -17.51 75.68 33.04
C VAL A 70 -17.57 75.17 31.60
N GLY A 71 -18.03 76.02 30.68
CA GLY A 71 -17.92 75.73 29.26
C GLY A 71 -16.49 76.04 28.80
N ILE A 72 -15.80 75.09 28.21
CA ILE A 72 -14.54 75.35 27.51
C ILE A 72 -14.92 75.50 26.03
N ASP A 73 -14.69 76.67 25.45
CA ASP A 73 -14.89 76.88 24.02
C ASP A 73 -13.86 76.04 23.23
N SER A 74 -14.10 75.81 21.94
CA SER A 74 -13.22 75.05 21.03
C SER A 74 -11.80 75.62 20.90
N ASN A 75 -11.52 76.79 21.52
CA ASN A 75 -10.22 77.44 21.62
C ASN A 75 -9.62 77.44 23.05
N GLY A 76 -10.10 76.60 23.98
CA GLY A 76 -9.48 76.39 25.29
C GLY A 76 -9.70 77.49 26.34
N HIS A 77 -10.54 78.50 26.07
CA HIS A 77 -10.89 79.53 27.04
C HIS A 77 -12.12 79.11 27.87
N GLN A 78 -12.01 79.26 29.19
CA GLN A 78 -13.06 78.91 30.15
C GLN A 78 -14.15 80.00 30.16
N ALA A 79 -15.29 79.74 29.52
CA ALA A 79 -16.51 80.51 29.72
C ALA A 79 -17.23 79.98 30.97
N VAL A 80 -16.97 80.60 32.11
CA VAL A 80 -17.67 80.30 33.37
C VAL A 80 -19.01 81.03 33.37
N GLN A 81 -20.11 80.29 33.24
CA GLN A 81 -21.46 80.87 33.33
C GLN A 81 -22.25 80.12 34.41
N SER A 82 -22.21 80.70 35.63
CA SER A 82 -22.90 80.17 36.81
C SER A 82 -24.36 80.57 36.78
N GLY A 83 -25.27 79.60 36.68
CA GLY A 83 -26.72 79.81 36.75
C GLY A 83 -27.35 78.85 37.76
N ILE A 84 -28.34 79.33 38.52
CA ILE A 84 -29.16 78.49 39.39
C ILE A 84 -30.09 77.65 38.49
N LEU A 85 -29.87 76.34 38.43
CA LEU A 85 -30.76 75.41 37.74
C LEU A 85 -31.87 75.00 38.71
N THR A 86 -32.99 75.71 38.66
CA THR A 86 -34.22 75.33 39.37
C THR A 86 -35.18 74.63 38.43
N ASP A 87 -35.53 73.39 38.76
CA ASP A 87 -36.61 72.59 38.17
C ASP A 87 -36.57 72.48 36.62
N VAL A 88 -35.53 71.79 36.11
CA VAL A 88 -35.38 71.51 34.68
C VAL A 88 -36.03 70.17 34.34
N VAL A 89 -37.05 70.19 33.48
CA VAL A 89 -37.70 68.97 33.00
C VAL A 89 -37.48 68.85 31.49
N ILE A 90 -36.82 67.77 31.08
CA ILE A 90 -36.56 67.44 29.68
C ILE A 90 -37.45 66.27 29.28
N THR A 91 -38.27 66.45 28.27
CA THR A 91 -39.13 65.40 27.72
C THR A 91 -38.77 65.19 26.24
N PRO A 92 -38.34 63.98 25.84
CA PRO A 92 -38.11 63.69 24.43
C PRO A 92 -39.44 63.51 23.70
N ASP A 93 -39.59 64.18 22.56
CA ASP A 93 -40.58 63.81 21.56
C ASP A 93 -39.88 62.99 20.47
N THR A 94 -40.08 61.68 20.54
CA THR A 94 -39.48 60.71 19.62
C THR A 94 -40.10 60.79 18.22
N ASN A 95 -41.32 61.33 18.06
CA ASN A 95 -41.96 61.41 16.74
C ASN A 95 -41.36 62.52 15.87
N THR A 96 -40.97 63.63 16.50
CA THR A 96 -40.38 64.79 15.82
C THR A 96 -38.87 64.89 16.00
N ASN A 97 -38.25 63.88 16.65
CA ASN A 97 -36.87 63.87 17.10
C ASN A 97 -36.45 65.22 17.73
N SER A 98 -37.28 65.71 18.67
CA SER A 98 -37.05 66.99 19.32
C SER A 98 -37.08 66.85 20.84
N LEU A 99 -36.31 67.69 21.53
CA LEU A 99 -36.29 67.77 22.99
C LEU A 99 -37.15 68.95 23.43
N ILE A 100 -38.18 68.66 24.23
CA ILE A 100 -38.99 69.68 24.88
C ILE A 100 -38.36 69.97 26.24
N VAL A 101 -37.77 71.16 26.39
CA VAL A 101 -37.09 71.58 27.61
C VAL A 101 -37.95 72.62 28.32
N ARG A 102 -38.25 72.37 29.60
CA ARG A 102 -38.89 73.32 30.51
C ARG A 102 -37.88 73.74 31.56
N ALA A 103 -37.53 75.01 31.60
CA ALA A 103 -36.50 75.54 32.50
C ALA A 103 -36.69 77.03 32.81
N SER A 104 -36.00 77.53 33.83
CA SER A 104 -35.94 78.98 34.11
C SER A 104 -35.32 79.75 32.92
N PRO A 105 -35.82 80.95 32.57
CA PRO A 105 -35.32 81.77 31.46
C PRO A 105 -33.81 82.04 31.50
N GLN A 106 -33.21 82.03 32.69
CA GLN A 106 -31.77 82.23 32.88
C GLN A 106 -30.94 80.98 32.52
N SER A 107 -31.52 79.78 32.56
CA SER A 107 -30.84 78.50 32.30
C SER A 107 -31.02 77.96 30.89
N MET A 108 -32.01 78.45 30.16
CA MET A 108 -32.33 77.99 28.80
C MET A 108 -31.16 78.15 27.80
N PRO A 109 -30.38 79.26 27.80
CA PRO A 109 -29.23 79.39 26.90
C PRO A 109 -28.10 78.39 27.17
N LEU A 110 -27.90 77.99 28.43
CA LEU A 110 -26.90 76.99 28.81
C LEU A 110 -27.28 75.60 28.32
N ILE A 111 -28.55 75.21 28.51
CA ILE A 111 -29.06 73.92 28.04
C ILE A 111 -29.02 73.85 26.50
N ALA A 112 -29.36 74.95 25.81
CA ALA A 112 -29.27 75.03 24.35
C ALA A 112 -27.85 74.74 23.83
N ARG A 113 -26.82 75.31 24.46
CA ARG A 113 -25.42 75.06 24.07
C ARG A 113 -24.95 73.64 24.38
N LEU A 114 -25.41 73.07 25.49
CA LEU A 114 -25.11 71.67 25.83
C LEU A 114 -25.74 70.70 24.81
N ILE A 115 -26.99 70.96 24.40
CA ILE A 115 -27.66 70.18 23.35
C ILE A 115 -26.90 70.31 22.02
N GLU A 116 -26.50 71.52 21.63
CA GLU A 116 -25.75 71.76 20.39
C GLU A 116 -24.38 71.06 20.38
N GLN A 117 -23.68 70.99 21.51
CA GLN A 117 -22.41 70.26 21.63
C GLN A 117 -22.57 68.74 21.59
N LEU A 118 -23.65 68.21 22.17
CA LEU A 118 -23.92 66.77 22.20
C LEU A 118 -24.56 66.25 20.89
N ASP A 119 -25.21 67.12 20.12
CA ASP A 119 -25.81 66.81 18.81
C ASP A 119 -24.78 66.91 17.65
N ALA A 120 -23.48 66.70 17.91
CA ALA A 120 -22.43 66.66 16.88
C ALA A 120 -22.15 65.21 16.43
N MET A 121 -22.14 64.93 15.12
CA MET A 121 -21.91 63.57 14.57
C MET A 121 -20.50 63.05 14.91
N PRO A 122 -20.36 61.79 15.39
CA PRO A 122 -19.13 61.04 15.21
C PRO A 122 -19.09 60.50 13.77
N ALA A 123 -18.22 61.05 12.92
CA ALA A 123 -17.98 60.53 11.58
C ALA A 123 -17.15 59.24 11.64
N ALA A 124 -17.80 58.09 11.78
CA ALA A 124 -17.20 56.79 11.50
C ALA A 124 -17.56 56.40 10.06
N GLU A 125 -16.64 56.62 9.10
CA GLU A 125 -16.81 56.17 7.72
C GLU A 125 -16.34 54.71 7.59
N SER A 126 -17.18 53.86 6.98
CA SER A 126 -16.82 52.49 6.62
C SER A 126 -16.02 52.50 5.32
N GLN A 127 -14.78 52.02 5.36
CA GLN A 127 -13.91 51.92 4.19
C GLN A 127 -13.85 50.48 3.69
N ILE A 128 -13.67 50.30 2.38
CA ILE A 128 -13.44 49.01 1.74
C ILE A 128 -12.00 48.99 1.24
N LYS A 129 -11.22 47.99 1.64
CA LYS A 129 -9.84 47.78 1.17
C LYS A 129 -9.69 46.37 0.61
N VAL A 130 -9.01 46.27 -0.53
CA VAL A 130 -8.68 45.00 -1.19
C VAL A 130 -7.22 44.70 -0.94
N PHE A 131 -6.94 43.53 -0.36
CA PHE A 131 -5.60 43.02 -0.09
C PHE A 131 -5.29 41.90 -1.07
N GLN A 132 -4.24 42.06 -1.88
CA GLN A 132 -3.73 40.98 -2.73
C GLN A 132 -2.77 40.13 -1.90
N ILE A 133 -2.93 38.80 -1.97
CA ILE A 133 -2.09 37.85 -1.24
C ILE A 133 -1.15 37.17 -2.25
N GLU A 134 0.16 37.24 -2.00
CA GLU A 134 1.18 36.70 -2.93
C GLU A 134 1.55 35.25 -2.62
N ASN A 135 1.74 34.91 -1.34
CA ASN A 135 2.24 33.60 -0.90
C ASN A 135 1.15 32.77 -0.21
N GLY A 136 0.23 33.37 0.54
CA GLY A 136 -0.87 32.67 1.22
C GLY A 136 -2.09 32.34 0.33
N ASP A 137 -2.96 31.45 0.82
CA ASP A 137 -4.31 31.24 0.25
C ASP A 137 -5.31 32.18 0.91
N ALA A 138 -5.90 33.10 0.13
CA ALA A 138 -6.87 34.07 0.60
C ALA A 138 -8.08 33.43 1.33
N THR A 139 -8.47 32.21 0.96
CA THR A 139 -9.59 31.48 1.59
C THR A 139 -9.26 31.07 3.02
N ASN A 140 -8.04 30.57 3.25
CA ASN A 140 -7.62 30.13 4.58
C ASN A 140 -7.34 31.32 5.49
N LEU A 141 -6.68 32.36 4.96
CA LEU A 141 -6.40 33.59 5.69
C LEU A 141 -7.68 34.29 6.14
N THR A 142 -8.72 34.33 5.30
CA THR A 142 -10.00 34.91 5.70
C THR A 142 -10.72 34.09 6.77
N MET A 143 -10.65 32.77 6.75
CA MET A 143 -11.19 31.96 7.86
C MET A 143 -10.47 32.27 9.17
N MET A 144 -9.13 32.42 9.15
CA MET A 144 -8.36 32.79 10.35
C MET A 144 -8.71 34.20 10.83
N LEU A 145 -8.84 35.17 9.91
CA LEU A 145 -9.27 36.54 10.23
C LEU A 145 -10.70 36.58 10.77
N GLN A 146 -11.62 35.79 10.21
CA GLN A 146 -12.98 35.65 10.71
C GLN A 146 -13.01 34.98 12.09
N GLN A 147 -12.14 34.03 12.39
CA GLN A 147 -12.03 33.45 13.73
C GLN A 147 -11.46 34.47 14.74
N LEU A 148 -10.48 35.27 14.31
CA LEU A 148 -9.81 36.25 15.17
C LEU A 148 -10.67 37.48 15.46
N PHE A 149 -11.44 37.96 14.48
CA PHE A 149 -12.27 39.17 14.58
C PHE A 149 -13.78 38.92 14.63
N GLY A 150 -14.24 37.68 14.38
CA GLY A 150 -15.67 37.34 14.22
C GLY A 150 -16.35 36.77 15.46
N LEU A 151 -15.81 36.96 16.67
CA LEU A 151 -16.39 36.45 17.91
C LEU A 151 -17.58 37.25 18.46
N GLN A 152 -18.29 38.02 17.63
CA GLN A 152 -19.52 38.70 18.02
C GLN A 152 -20.67 38.41 17.06
N VAL A 153 -21.19 37.18 17.16
CA VAL A 153 -22.54 36.84 16.69
C VAL A 153 -23.49 37.01 17.88
N THR A 154 -24.00 38.22 18.08
CA THR A 154 -25.22 38.42 18.88
C THR A 154 -26.38 37.84 18.09
N VAL A 155 -26.88 36.69 18.55
CA VAL A 155 -27.99 35.95 17.94
C VAL A 155 -29.29 36.75 18.15
N GLY A 156 -29.71 37.46 17.10
CA GLY A 156 -31.07 37.94 16.93
C GLY A 156 -31.94 36.84 16.31
N GLN A 157 -32.86 36.33 17.11
CA GLN A 157 -33.89 35.34 16.81
C GLN A 157 -34.63 35.56 15.48
N ILE A 158 -34.55 34.61 14.53
CA ILE A 158 -35.66 34.28 13.62
C ILE A 158 -35.62 32.77 13.27
N GLY A 159 -36.81 32.16 13.19
CA GLY A 159 -37.06 30.72 13.28
C GLY A 159 -36.76 29.84 12.04
N ALA A 160 -36.67 28.54 12.36
CA ALA A 160 -37.19 27.37 11.63
C ALA A 160 -36.30 26.68 10.55
N PHE A 161 -35.64 25.56 10.89
CA PHE A 161 -36.15 24.18 10.73
C PHE A 161 -35.11 23.10 11.11
N SER A 162 -35.63 21.99 11.67
CA SER A 162 -35.15 20.59 11.55
C SER A 162 -34.29 19.92 12.66
N GLN A 163 -35.03 19.16 13.47
CA GLN A 163 -34.81 17.79 13.99
C GLN A 163 -33.58 17.42 14.85
N THR A 164 -33.89 17.21 16.13
CA THR A 164 -33.71 15.98 16.93
C THR A 164 -32.33 15.30 16.94
N VAL A 165 -31.63 15.38 18.08
CA VAL A 165 -31.47 14.32 19.09
C VAL A 165 -30.28 14.70 20.00
N GLY A 166 -30.52 14.74 21.30
CA GLY A 166 -29.47 14.42 22.29
C GLY A 166 -28.97 15.55 23.19
N ARG A 167 -29.31 15.40 24.46
CA ARG A 167 -28.55 15.79 25.66
C ARG A 167 -28.82 17.16 26.29
N THR A 168 -29.81 17.13 27.18
CA THR A 168 -29.68 17.44 28.61
C THR A 168 -28.23 17.32 29.14
N PHE A 169 -27.64 18.43 29.62
CA PHE A 169 -26.86 18.49 30.85
C PHE A 169 -26.75 19.96 31.26
N GLY A 170 -27.22 20.26 32.47
CA GLY A 170 -27.28 21.63 33.00
C GLY A 170 -25.91 22.16 33.37
N GLN A 171 -25.70 23.44 33.08
CA GLN A 171 -24.82 24.33 33.84
C GLN A 171 -25.26 25.79 33.65
N PRO A 172 -25.01 26.65 34.65
CA PRO A 172 -25.76 27.87 34.89
C PRO A 172 -25.44 28.96 33.87
N GLN A 173 -26.51 29.66 33.50
CA GLN A 173 -26.53 30.83 32.64
C GLN A 173 -25.74 31.97 33.30
N LEU A 174 -24.50 32.17 32.87
CA LEU A 174 -23.75 33.40 33.15
C LEU A 174 -24.35 34.53 32.30
N ASN A 175 -25.20 35.32 32.94
CA ASN A 175 -25.41 36.71 32.54
C ASN A 175 -24.10 37.46 32.76
N GLN A 176 -23.27 37.57 31.73
CA GLN A 176 -22.27 38.62 31.63
C GLN A 176 -22.81 39.71 30.69
N GLN A 177 -23.36 40.74 31.31
CA GLN A 177 -23.35 42.08 30.73
C GLN A 177 -21.88 42.47 30.54
N SER A 178 -21.37 42.32 29.31
CA SER A 178 -20.11 42.96 28.94
C SER A 178 -20.41 44.38 28.49
N ALA A 179 -19.94 45.30 29.31
CA ALA A 179 -19.87 46.71 29.02
C ALA A 179 -18.96 46.97 27.80
N GLY A 180 -19.42 47.88 26.95
CA GLY A 180 -18.60 48.81 26.19
C GLY A 180 -17.47 48.24 25.35
N GLU A 181 -17.78 47.86 24.11
CA GLU A 181 -17.06 48.42 22.96
C GLU A 181 -18.06 48.68 21.83
N SER A 182 -18.33 49.96 21.62
CA SER A 182 -19.10 50.46 20.49
C SER A 182 -18.21 50.49 19.25
N SER A 183 -17.92 49.32 18.64
CA SER A 183 -17.50 49.33 17.23
C SER A 183 -18.74 49.51 16.38
N LEU A 184 -19.03 50.77 16.01
CA LEU A 184 -20.20 51.12 15.20
C LEU A 184 -20.11 50.65 13.74
N ILE A 185 -19.10 49.86 13.34
CA ILE A 185 -18.98 49.30 12.00
C ILE A 185 -18.44 47.87 12.11
N PRO A 186 -19.25 46.83 11.80
CA PRO A 186 -18.77 45.46 11.85
C PRO A 186 -17.74 45.19 10.76
N LEU A 187 -16.59 44.61 11.14
CA LEU A 187 -15.59 44.13 10.19
C LEU A 187 -16.15 42.93 9.40
N ARG A 188 -16.17 43.03 8.07
CA ARG A 188 -16.62 41.96 7.16
C ARG A 188 -15.48 41.60 6.21
N PHE A 189 -15.33 40.32 5.93
CA PHE A 189 -14.33 39.80 5.00
C PHE A 189 -15.01 39.00 3.89
N GLY A 190 -14.60 39.24 2.65
CA GLY A 190 -14.92 38.43 1.48
C GLY A 190 -13.64 38.02 0.75
N VAL A 191 -13.71 36.95 -0.04
CA VAL A 191 -12.59 36.45 -0.85
C VAL A 191 -12.98 36.47 -2.32
N ASP A 192 -12.10 36.99 -3.18
CA ASP A 192 -12.11 36.70 -4.61
C ASP A 192 -11.04 35.62 -4.90
N PRO A 193 -11.43 34.34 -5.06
CA PRO A 193 -10.47 33.25 -5.30
C PRO A 193 -9.81 33.35 -6.68
N ARG A 194 -10.37 34.12 -7.63
CA ARG A 194 -9.79 34.27 -8.97
C ARG A 194 -8.55 35.14 -8.96
N THR A 195 -8.51 36.15 -8.09
CA THR A 195 -7.40 37.11 -7.96
C THR A 195 -6.61 36.92 -6.67
N ASN A 196 -6.87 35.83 -5.93
CA ASN A 196 -6.33 35.55 -4.60
C ASN A 196 -6.32 36.80 -3.70
N SER A 197 -7.47 37.49 -3.66
CA SER A 197 -7.59 38.79 -2.98
C SER A 197 -8.64 38.73 -1.87
N ILE A 198 -8.33 39.37 -0.75
CA ILE A 198 -9.22 39.52 0.41
C ILE A 198 -9.83 40.92 0.38
N ILE A 199 -11.15 41.00 0.38
CA ILE A 199 -11.90 42.24 0.46
C ILE A 199 -12.34 42.42 1.91
N ALA A 200 -11.87 43.46 2.59
CA ALA A 200 -12.28 43.77 3.95
C ALA A 200 -13.04 45.10 4.01
N THR A 201 -14.12 45.13 4.78
CA THR A 201 -14.94 46.32 5.02
C THR A 201 -14.99 46.59 6.51
N GLY A 202 -14.58 47.79 6.96
CA GLY A 202 -14.51 48.12 8.38
C GLY A 202 -14.10 49.57 8.66
N SER A 203 -13.81 49.89 9.92
CA SER A 203 -13.24 51.18 10.28
C SER A 203 -11.79 51.30 9.76
N ALA A 204 -11.33 52.52 9.49
CA ALA A 204 -9.96 52.74 8.99
C ALA A 204 -8.88 52.23 9.97
N ALA A 205 -9.15 52.27 11.28
CA ALA A 205 -8.24 51.75 12.29
C ALA A 205 -8.17 50.21 12.26
N ASP A 206 -9.31 49.53 12.12
CA ASP A 206 -9.36 48.06 12.07
C ASP A 206 -8.70 47.51 10.79
N LEU A 207 -8.90 48.20 9.66
CA LEU A 207 -8.27 47.80 8.39
C LEU A 207 -6.74 47.90 8.43
N ALA A 208 -6.17 48.84 9.17
CA ALA A 208 -4.72 48.95 9.34
C ALA A 208 -4.13 47.78 10.17
N VAL A 209 -4.88 47.28 11.15
CA VAL A 209 -4.48 46.10 11.94
C VAL A 209 -4.54 44.84 11.08
N VAL A 210 -5.62 44.67 10.30
CA VAL A 210 -5.76 43.56 9.34
C VAL A 210 -4.61 43.56 8.33
N GLU A 211 -4.23 44.74 7.82
CA GLU A 211 -3.11 44.89 6.89
C GLU A 211 -1.78 44.41 7.48
N ALA A 212 -1.47 44.82 8.72
CA ALA A 212 -0.25 44.40 9.40
C ALA A 212 -0.20 42.88 9.65
N ILE A 213 -1.34 42.27 10.00
CA ILE A 213 -1.44 40.81 10.17
C ILE A 213 -1.25 40.08 8.84
N LEU A 214 -1.89 40.57 7.78
CA LEU A 214 -1.79 39.97 6.45
C LEU A 214 -0.36 40.05 5.90
N LEU A 215 0.31 41.20 6.02
CA LEU A 215 1.71 41.34 5.60
C LEU A 215 2.62 40.35 6.33
N ARG A 216 2.42 40.15 7.65
CA ARG A 216 3.24 39.22 8.42
C ARG A 216 2.95 37.75 8.09
N LEU A 217 1.70 37.43 7.77
CA LEU A 217 1.27 36.07 7.47
C LEU A 217 1.59 35.67 6.01
N ASP A 218 1.70 36.65 5.12
CA ASP A 218 2.09 36.50 3.70
C ASP A 218 3.62 36.48 3.49
N GLU A 219 4.43 36.75 4.53
CA GLU A 219 5.91 36.59 4.48
C GLU A 219 6.36 35.11 4.49
N GLY A 220 5.44 34.16 4.64
CA GLY A 220 5.74 32.73 4.66
C GLY A 220 6.06 32.18 3.27
N ASP A 221 7.26 31.64 3.09
CA ASP A 221 7.64 30.94 1.87
C ASP A 221 6.73 29.70 1.72
N LEU A 222 5.95 29.63 0.64
CA LEU A 222 5.23 28.42 0.28
C LEU A 222 6.26 27.29 0.24
N ARG A 223 6.03 26.19 0.98
CA ARG A 223 6.86 24.98 0.91
C ARG A 223 6.77 24.42 -0.51
N GLN A 224 7.57 24.98 -1.43
CA GLN A 224 7.54 24.62 -2.84
C GLN A 224 7.92 23.16 -2.95
N ARG A 225 7.00 22.35 -3.50
CA ARG A 225 7.30 20.97 -3.86
C ARG A 225 8.50 20.95 -4.79
N ARG A 226 9.52 20.19 -4.41
CA ARG A 226 10.69 19.98 -5.24
C ARG A 226 10.49 18.71 -6.05
N THR A 227 10.61 18.82 -7.36
CA THR A 227 10.62 17.67 -8.27
C THR A 227 12.05 17.34 -8.65
N ARG A 228 12.48 16.11 -8.39
CA ARG A 228 13.82 15.60 -8.74
C ARG A 228 13.68 14.29 -9.51
N VAL A 229 14.54 14.14 -10.52
CA VAL A 229 14.70 12.87 -11.24
C VAL A 229 15.89 12.13 -10.63
N TYR A 230 15.64 10.90 -10.16
CA TYR A 230 16.65 9.98 -9.65
C TYR A 230 16.88 8.88 -10.68
N ARG A 231 18.12 8.71 -11.14
CA ARG A 231 18.46 7.61 -12.02
C ARG A 231 18.98 6.44 -11.19
N LEU A 232 18.33 5.29 -11.29
CA LEU A 232 18.67 4.09 -10.52
C LEU A 232 19.73 3.27 -11.28
N ASN A 233 20.70 2.72 -10.54
CA ASN A 233 21.82 1.98 -11.13
C ASN A 233 21.65 0.47 -11.07
N ASN A 234 21.05 -0.04 -9.99
CA ASN A 234 20.97 -1.46 -9.66
C ASN A 234 19.53 -1.97 -9.70
N ALA A 235 18.59 -1.19 -9.18
CA ALA A 235 17.19 -1.58 -9.10
C ALA A 235 16.37 -1.04 -10.29
N PRO A 236 15.40 -1.83 -10.81
CA PRO A 236 14.44 -1.34 -11.79
C PRO A 236 13.46 -0.33 -11.18
N ALA A 237 13.28 0.81 -11.86
CA ALA A 237 12.47 1.94 -11.39
C ALA A 237 11.00 1.58 -11.14
N GLN A 238 10.45 0.67 -11.94
CA GLN A 238 9.08 0.18 -11.76
C GLN A 238 8.87 -0.43 -10.37
N PHE A 239 9.73 -1.37 -9.97
CA PHE A 239 9.59 -2.07 -8.70
C PHE A 239 9.85 -1.15 -7.50
N VAL A 240 10.78 -0.19 -7.62
CA VAL A 240 11.04 0.80 -6.57
C VAL A 240 9.86 1.76 -6.40
N ALA A 241 9.28 2.23 -7.51
CA ALA A 241 8.11 3.10 -7.47
C ALA A 241 6.90 2.40 -6.83
N ASP A 242 6.66 1.14 -7.18
CA ASP A 242 5.56 0.35 -6.62
C ASP A 242 5.72 0.14 -5.11
N ALA A 243 6.94 -0.15 -4.64
CA ALA A 243 7.24 -0.27 -3.22
C ALA A 243 7.04 1.06 -2.46
N LEU A 244 7.52 2.19 -3.02
CA LEU A 244 7.34 3.50 -2.42
C LEU A 244 5.87 3.93 -2.41
N ALA A 245 5.15 3.72 -3.50
CA ALA A 245 3.73 4.01 -3.60
C ALA A 245 2.93 3.24 -2.54
N GLN A 246 3.27 1.98 -2.30
CA GLN A 246 2.62 1.16 -1.26
C GLN A 246 2.85 1.73 0.15
N ILE A 247 4.09 2.12 0.48
CA ILE A 247 4.42 2.75 1.78
C ILE A 247 3.67 4.08 1.96
N LEU A 248 3.62 4.90 0.92
CA LEU A 248 2.94 6.21 0.95
C LEU A 248 1.42 6.07 1.05
N GLN A 249 0.83 5.08 0.37
CA GLN A 249 -0.59 4.77 0.49
C GLN A 249 -0.94 4.28 1.90
N GLN A 250 -0.10 3.45 2.52
CA GLN A 250 -0.30 2.99 3.89
C GLN A 250 -0.22 4.14 4.90
N ASN A 251 0.76 5.03 4.78
CA ASN A 251 0.89 6.20 5.65
C ASN A 251 -0.32 7.14 5.52
N THR A 252 -0.77 7.43 4.29
CA THR A 252 -1.95 8.29 4.06
C THR A 252 -3.26 7.65 4.55
N GLN A 253 -3.36 6.32 4.57
CA GLN A 253 -4.50 5.60 5.17
C GLN A 253 -4.49 5.71 6.70
N LEU A 254 -3.33 5.53 7.36
CA LEU A 254 -3.20 5.66 8.81
C LEU A 254 -3.58 7.07 9.30
N LEU A 255 -3.20 8.11 8.55
CA LEU A 255 -3.59 9.49 8.87
C LEU A 255 -5.12 9.71 8.74
N ARG A 256 -5.77 9.04 7.77
CA ARG A 256 -7.23 9.12 7.59
C ARG A 256 -7.99 8.36 8.68
N GLU A 257 -7.46 7.25 9.17
CA GLU A 257 -8.07 6.48 10.27
C GLU A 257 -7.99 7.25 11.59
N GLN A 258 -6.88 7.93 11.88
CA GLN A 258 -6.76 8.78 13.07
C GLN A 258 -7.73 9.98 13.04
N GLN A 259 -8.00 10.54 11.86
CA GLN A 259 -9.01 11.61 11.69
C GLN A 259 -10.44 11.18 12.05
N GLN A 260 -10.76 9.88 12.01
CA GLN A 260 -12.09 9.39 12.39
C GLN A 260 -12.28 9.25 13.91
N GLN A 261 -11.19 9.21 14.69
CA GLN A 261 -11.26 9.00 16.14
C GLN A 261 -10.96 10.26 16.96
N GLN A 262 -10.17 11.20 16.44
CA GLN A 262 -9.94 12.50 17.08
C GLN A 262 -10.39 13.63 16.16
N PHE A 263 -11.39 14.36 16.64
CA PHE A 263 -11.97 15.57 16.04
C PHE A 263 -10.91 16.50 15.42
N ASN A 264 -10.87 16.55 14.09
CA ASN A 264 -10.65 17.74 13.25
C ASN A 264 -9.50 18.72 13.58
N LEU A 265 -8.32 18.25 14.02
CA LEU A 265 -7.15 19.12 14.26
C LEU A 265 -6.09 19.13 13.15
N ILE A 266 -6.18 18.23 12.16
CA ILE A 266 -5.26 18.26 11.00
C ILE A 266 -5.90 19.18 9.95
N SER A 267 -5.27 20.32 9.71
CA SER A 267 -5.68 21.25 8.66
C SER A 267 -5.63 20.55 7.29
N GLN A 268 -6.55 20.88 6.38
CA GLN A 268 -6.56 20.37 5.00
C GLN A 268 -5.20 20.64 4.28
N PHE A 269 -4.44 21.60 4.79
CA PHE A 269 -3.11 21.98 4.33
C PHE A 269 -2.04 20.91 4.66
N GLU A 270 -2.04 20.33 5.86
CA GLU A 270 -1.09 19.29 6.25
C GLU A 270 -1.30 17.98 5.49
N TYR A 271 -2.55 17.72 5.07
CA TYR A 271 -2.85 16.63 4.16
C TYR A 271 -2.23 16.83 2.76
N ILE A 272 -2.22 18.06 2.24
CA ILE A 272 -1.59 18.39 0.95
C ILE A 272 -0.05 18.35 1.08
N ASP A 273 0.51 18.79 2.21
CA ASP A 273 1.95 18.75 2.49
C ASP A 273 2.46 17.29 2.60
N SER A 274 1.58 16.37 3.02
CA SER A 274 1.92 14.95 3.18
C SER A 274 1.92 14.11 1.90
N GLN A 275 1.36 14.63 0.80
CA GLN A 275 1.20 13.86 -0.45
C GLN A 275 2.50 13.83 -1.26
N VAL A 276 3.10 12.66 -1.38
CA VAL A 276 4.25 12.44 -2.26
C VAL A 276 3.77 11.83 -3.57
N PHE A 277 4.26 12.34 -4.70
CA PHE A 277 4.06 11.72 -6.00
C PHE A 277 5.36 11.05 -6.46
N VAL A 278 5.26 9.76 -6.76
CA VAL A 278 6.36 8.96 -7.29
C VAL A 278 5.90 8.37 -8.63
N VAL A 279 6.63 8.66 -9.70
CA VAL A 279 6.31 8.16 -11.04
C VAL A 279 7.55 7.44 -11.61
N PRO A 280 7.45 6.15 -11.95
CA PRO A 280 8.52 5.45 -12.64
C PRO A 280 8.57 5.85 -14.11
N GLU A 281 9.78 6.06 -14.61
CA GLU A 281 10.08 6.19 -16.03
C GLU A 281 10.92 4.96 -16.44
N ALA A 282 10.29 4.05 -17.19
CA ALA A 282 10.81 2.71 -17.42
C ALA A 282 11.95 2.66 -18.45
N ILE A 283 12.01 3.62 -19.39
CA ILE A 283 12.97 3.57 -20.50
C ILE A 283 14.35 4.04 -20.04
N SER A 284 14.44 5.14 -19.29
CA SER A 284 15.70 5.64 -18.74
C SER A 284 16.05 5.06 -17.36
N ASN A 285 15.20 4.18 -16.82
CA ASN A 285 15.32 3.62 -15.47
C ASN A 285 15.44 4.73 -14.41
N SER A 286 14.56 5.73 -14.51
CA SER A 286 14.55 6.88 -13.63
C SER A 286 13.27 6.96 -12.82
N LEU A 287 13.37 7.46 -11.60
CA LEU A 287 12.27 7.73 -10.70
C LEU A 287 12.06 9.23 -10.59
N ILE A 288 10.87 9.71 -10.93
CA ILE A 288 10.49 11.11 -10.76
C ILE A 288 9.79 11.22 -9.41
N VAL A 289 10.38 11.99 -8.50
CA VAL A 289 9.84 12.21 -7.15
C VAL A 289 9.47 13.68 -7.00
N SER A 290 8.22 13.95 -6.63
CA SER A 290 7.71 15.28 -6.30
C SER A 290 7.17 15.27 -4.88
N ALA A 291 7.88 15.96 -3.98
CA ALA A 291 7.60 15.97 -2.55
C ALA A 291 7.96 17.33 -1.92
N THR A 292 7.51 17.53 -0.69
CA THR A 292 7.93 18.66 0.16
C THR A 292 9.35 18.44 0.66
N PRO A 293 10.12 19.49 1.02
CA PRO A 293 11.53 19.34 1.42
C PRO A 293 11.76 18.30 2.53
N ASP A 294 10.91 18.28 3.55
CA ASP A 294 11.06 17.36 4.70
C ASP A 294 10.84 15.89 4.30
N GLN A 295 9.87 15.61 3.43
CA GLN A 295 9.61 14.26 2.93
C GLN A 295 10.63 13.82 1.88
N PHE A 296 11.18 14.78 1.15
CA PHE A 296 12.16 14.53 0.09
C PHE A 296 13.44 13.91 0.64
N ASP A 297 13.95 14.42 1.77
CA ASP A 297 15.17 13.90 2.40
C ASP A 297 14.98 12.45 2.88
N GLN A 298 13.83 12.15 3.50
CA GLN A 298 13.48 10.79 3.93
C GLN A 298 13.40 9.80 2.77
N ILE A 299 12.73 10.19 1.67
CA ILE A 299 12.60 9.32 0.49
C ILE A 299 13.94 9.12 -0.20
N SER A 300 14.81 10.13 -0.20
CA SER A 300 16.15 10.01 -0.81
C SER A 300 17.02 8.96 -0.12
N GLU A 301 16.93 8.84 1.21
CA GLU A 301 17.63 7.80 1.99
C GLU A 301 17.08 6.40 1.65
N VAL A 302 15.74 6.26 1.61
CA VAL A 302 15.09 4.99 1.23
C VAL A 302 15.45 4.57 -0.19
N ILE A 303 15.49 5.51 -1.15
CA ILE A 303 15.92 5.23 -2.52
C ILE A 303 17.38 4.74 -2.55
N ALA A 304 18.27 5.37 -1.78
CA ALA A 304 19.67 4.96 -1.71
C ALA A 304 19.83 3.54 -1.14
N ASP A 305 19.00 3.16 -0.17
CA ASP A 305 18.99 1.80 0.39
C ASP A 305 18.38 0.76 -0.54
N LEU A 306 17.36 1.13 -1.32
CA LEU A 306 16.74 0.26 -2.32
C LEU A 306 17.62 0.06 -3.57
N ASP A 307 18.42 1.06 -3.96
CA ASP A 307 19.34 0.98 -5.10
C ASP A 307 20.70 0.35 -4.74
N ARG A 308 20.74 -0.56 -3.77
CA ARG A 308 21.95 -1.35 -3.47
C ARG A 308 22.18 -2.42 -4.52
N ARG A 309 23.46 -2.71 -4.82
CA ARG A 309 23.83 -3.78 -5.75
C ARG A 309 23.36 -5.14 -5.21
N PRO A 310 22.44 -5.85 -5.89
CA PRO A 310 22.01 -7.17 -5.45
C PRO A 310 23.18 -8.17 -5.58
N PRO A 311 23.33 -9.11 -4.62
CA PRO A 311 24.32 -10.17 -4.75
C PRO A 311 23.97 -11.12 -5.89
N MET A 312 25.00 -11.65 -6.56
CA MET A 312 24.88 -12.71 -7.55
C MET A 312 25.35 -14.03 -6.96
N VAL A 313 24.70 -15.11 -7.36
CA VAL A 313 25.01 -16.48 -6.92
C VAL A 313 25.32 -17.32 -8.15
N MET A 314 26.48 -17.97 -8.14
CA MET A 314 26.80 -19.04 -9.09
C MET A 314 26.50 -20.38 -8.43
N VAL A 315 25.58 -21.14 -9.02
CA VAL A 315 25.19 -22.47 -8.55
C VAL A 315 25.76 -23.51 -9.50
N GLN A 316 26.45 -24.47 -8.92
CA GLN A 316 26.98 -25.63 -9.61
C GLN A 316 26.29 -26.88 -9.05
N ALA A 317 25.57 -27.61 -9.91
CA ALA A 317 25.04 -28.92 -9.54
C ALA A 317 26.00 -30.01 -10.03
N VAL A 318 26.08 -31.10 -9.29
CA VAL A 318 26.85 -32.29 -9.69
C VAL A 318 25.92 -33.49 -9.66
N LEU A 319 25.64 -34.05 -10.83
CA LEU A 319 24.89 -35.29 -10.97
C LEU A 319 25.86 -36.43 -11.27
N ALA A 320 25.98 -37.37 -10.35
CA ALA A 320 26.79 -38.57 -10.52
C ALA A 320 25.89 -39.80 -10.57
N ARG A 321 25.91 -40.53 -11.69
CA ARG A 321 25.19 -41.80 -11.86
C ARG A 321 26.21 -42.92 -12.02
N VAL A 322 26.07 -43.96 -11.22
CA VAL A 322 26.84 -45.20 -11.35
C VAL A 322 25.85 -46.35 -11.49
N ARG A 323 25.89 -47.04 -12.62
CA ARG A 323 25.15 -48.29 -12.83
C ARG A 323 26.16 -49.41 -12.95
N ILE A 324 25.99 -50.42 -12.10
CA ILE A 324 26.76 -51.66 -12.13
C ILE A 324 25.75 -52.77 -12.40
N ASP A 325 25.92 -53.45 -13.52
CA ASP A 325 25.12 -54.61 -13.91
C ASP A 325 26.04 -55.83 -13.90
N SER A 326 25.60 -56.92 -13.27
CA SER A 326 26.40 -58.14 -13.16
C SER A 326 25.50 -59.33 -13.40
N ALA A 327 25.83 -60.15 -14.39
CA ALA A 327 25.12 -61.36 -14.73
C ALA A 327 26.05 -62.57 -14.62
N GLU A 328 25.64 -63.54 -13.81
CA GLU A 328 26.31 -64.83 -13.65
C GLU A 328 25.36 -65.94 -14.10
N GLU A 329 25.84 -66.83 -14.97
CA GLU A 329 25.10 -68.00 -15.43
C GLU A 329 26.02 -69.22 -15.42
N LEU A 330 25.58 -70.29 -14.77
CA LEU A 330 26.24 -71.58 -14.78
C LEU A 330 25.17 -72.65 -15.01
N GLY A 331 25.39 -73.53 -15.97
CA GLY A 331 24.45 -74.60 -16.30
C GLY A 331 25.15 -75.82 -16.87
N VAL A 332 24.61 -76.99 -16.57
CA VAL A 332 25.01 -78.26 -17.17
C VAL A 332 23.76 -78.92 -17.73
N GLU A 333 23.82 -79.32 -18.99
CA GLU A 333 22.78 -80.08 -19.67
C GLU A 333 23.32 -81.47 -20.01
N LEU A 334 22.55 -82.50 -19.67
CA LEU A 334 22.81 -83.87 -20.07
C LEU A 334 21.66 -84.35 -20.95
N GLY A 335 21.99 -84.71 -22.18
CA GLY A 335 21.10 -85.40 -23.11
C GLY A 335 21.49 -86.87 -23.21
N ILE A 336 20.55 -87.77 -22.89
CA ILE A 336 20.67 -89.18 -23.23
C ILE A 336 19.98 -89.41 -24.57
N GLN A 337 20.69 -90.03 -25.50
CA GLN A 337 20.21 -90.33 -26.85
C GLN A 337 20.15 -91.85 -27.00
N ASP A 338 18.97 -92.43 -26.82
CA ASP A 338 18.75 -93.86 -27.06
C ASP A 338 18.25 -94.06 -28.49
N SER A 339 19.03 -94.76 -29.32
CA SER A 339 18.76 -95.00 -30.74
C SER A 339 17.58 -95.95 -30.99
N LEU A 340 17.02 -96.60 -29.96
CA LEU A 340 15.93 -97.59 -30.12
C LEU A 340 14.60 -97.17 -29.49
N LEU A 341 14.60 -96.31 -28.46
CA LEU A 341 13.37 -95.83 -27.79
C LEU A 341 13.05 -94.35 -28.09
N PHE A 342 14.04 -93.58 -28.58
CA PHE A 342 13.88 -92.19 -28.99
C PHE A 342 14.61 -91.99 -30.32
N ASP A 343 14.03 -92.51 -31.39
CA ASP A 343 14.51 -92.29 -32.74
C ASP A 343 14.29 -90.81 -33.10
N ARG A 344 15.29 -90.00 -32.70
CA ARG A 344 15.43 -88.55 -32.92
C ARG A 344 14.34 -87.75 -32.20
N SER A 345 14.78 -86.80 -31.36
CA SER A 345 13.97 -85.69 -30.83
C SER A 345 12.68 -85.45 -31.62
N SER A 346 11.53 -85.37 -30.95
CA SER A 346 10.23 -85.07 -31.60
C SER A 346 10.40 -83.93 -32.60
N VAL A 347 10.27 -84.29 -33.88
CA VAL A 347 10.40 -83.38 -35.01
C VAL A 347 9.03 -82.76 -35.22
N VAL A 348 8.84 -81.53 -34.76
CA VAL A 348 7.71 -80.69 -35.20
C VAL A 348 8.23 -79.85 -36.36
N ASN A 349 7.73 -80.09 -37.58
CA ASN A 349 8.09 -79.36 -38.80
C ASN A 349 9.60 -79.34 -39.15
N GLY A 350 10.31 -80.47 -38.98
CA GLY A 350 11.71 -80.60 -39.43
C GLY A 350 12.76 -79.99 -38.49
N VAL A 351 12.35 -79.48 -37.32
CA VAL A 351 13.24 -78.87 -36.33
C VAL A 351 13.25 -79.68 -35.03
N ILE A 352 14.44 -80.03 -34.55
CA ILE A 352 14.67 -80.64 -33.24
C ILE A 352 14.40 -79.61 -32.16
N VAL A 353 13.47 -79.88 -31.25
CA VAL A 353 13.20 -79.06 -30.05
C VAL A 353 13.84 -79.78 -28.86
N PRO A 354 14.96 -79.30 -28.29
CA PRO A 354 15.53 -79.90 -27.08
C PRO A 354 14.51 -79.79 -25.93
N GLY A 355 14.45 -80.83 -25.07
CA GLY A 355 13.51 -80.89 -23.94
C GLY A 355 13.64 -79.75 -22.93
N PHE A 356 14.79 -79.04 -22.94
CA PHE A 356 15.00 -77.76 -22.26
C PHE A 356 15.78 -76.80 -23.17
N ASN A 357 15.12 -75.79 -23.76
CA ASN A 357 15.77 -74.83 -24.65
C ASN A 357 16.30 -73.60 -23.88
N PHE A 358 17.59 -73.62 -23.51
CA PHE A 358 18.28 -72.48 -22.88
C PHE A 358 18.93 -71.50 -23.87
N ILE A 359 18.92 -71.81 -25.17
CA ILE A 359 19.77 -71.15 -26.18
C ILE A 359 18.98 -70.25 -27.13
N GLY A 360 17.64 -70.26 -27.05
CA GLY A 360 16.77 -69.44 -27.90
C GLY A 360 16.85 -69.75 -29.40
N GLN A 361 17.78 -70.61 -29.83
CA GLN A 361 17.95 -71.10 -31.17
C GLN A 361 17.96 -72.64 -31.15
N ASN A 362 17.13 -73.25 -31.98
CA ASN A 362 17.11 -74.70 -32.12
C ASN A 362 18.47 -75.15 -32.65
N LEU A 363 19.16 -76.02 -31.89
CA LEU A 363 20.32 -76.73 -32.41
C LEU A 363 19.81 -77.56 -33.59
N GLY A 364 20.25 -77.24 -34.81
CA GLY A 364 19.73 -77.81 -36.05
C GLY A 364 19.59 -79.33 -36.03
N SER A 365 18.69 -79.84 -36.87
CA SER A 365 18.37 -81.26 -36.97
C SER A 365 19.61 -82.15 -37.11
N ALA A 366 19.70 -83.18 -36.26
CA ALA A 366 20.72 -84.23 -36.21
C ALA A 366 20.84 -85.07 -37.51
N ASP A 367 20.02 -84.75 -38.52
CA ASP A 367 20.00 -85.40 -39.83
C ASP A 367 20.64 -84.58 -40.96
N THR A 368 21.10 -83.35 -40.70
CA THR A 368 21.86 -82.60 -41.72
C THR A 368 23.28 -83.12 -41.85
N ALA A 369 23.81 -83.15 -43.08
CA ALA A 369 25.17 -83.62 -43.38
C ALA A 369 26.25 -82.92 -42.53
N ALA A 370 26.05 -81.64 -42.18
CA ALA A 370 26.94 -80.87 -41.31
C ALA A 370 27.01 -81.39 -39.86
N SER A 371 25.89 -81.88 -39.31
CA SER A 371 25.82 -82.46 -37.96
C SER A 371 26.45 -83.86 -37.92
N ARG A 372 26.32 -84.64 -39.01
CA ARG A 372 26.96 -85.96 -39.12
C ARG A 372 28.48 -85.88 -39.27
N ALA A 373 29.00 -84.82 -39.91
CA ALA A 373 30.44 -84.62 -40.13
C ALA A 373 31.21 -84.24 -38.85
N THR A 374 30.53 -83.70 -37.84
CA THR A 374 31.14 -83.24 -36.58
C THR A 374 30.88 -84.19 -35.40
N ARG A 375 30.18 -85.31 -35.65
CA ARG A 375 29.74 -86.31 -34.65
C ARG A 375 30.88 -86.91 -33.79
N ASN A 376 32.10 -87.00 -34.33
CA ASN A 376 33.24 -87.59 -33.63
C ASN A 376 34.18 -86.55 -33.00
N ASN A 377 33.83 -85.26 -33.03
CA ASN A 377 34.68 -84.20 -32.50
C ASN A 377 34.35 -83.97 -31.02
N VAL A 378 34.90 -84.83 -30.16
CA VAL A 378 34.82 -84.71 -28.70
C VAL A 378 35.83 -83.66 -28.22
N ALA A 379 35.37 -82.67 -27.44
CA ALA A 379 36.21 -81.61 -26.86
C ALA A 379 36.96 -80.69 -27.85
N GLY A 380 36.57 -80.63 -29.13
CA GLY A 380 37.21 -79.77 -30.14
C GLY A 380 36.74 -78.31 -30.18
N GLN A 381 36.02 -77.85 -29.16
CA GLN A 381 35.19 -76.65 -29.22
C GLN A 381 35.29 -75.85 -27.92
N GLY A 382 36.45 -75.21 -27.71
CA GLY A 382 36.64 -74.15 -26.71
C GLY A 382 36.28 -72.81 -27.34
N TYR A 383 35.11 -72.27 -26.99
CA TYR A 383 34.57 -71.07 -27.63
C TYR A 383 34.64 -69.86 -26.71
N SER A 384 35.65 -69.01 -26.91
CA SER A 384 35.61 -67.59 -26.57
C SER A 384 35.04 -66.83 -27.77
N SER A 385 33.88 -66.20 -27.64
CA SER A 385 33.31 -65.11 -28.49
C SER A 385 33.71 -64.98 -29.99
N PHE A 386 33.96 -66.08 -30.73
CA PHE A 386 34.15 -66.07 -32.18
C PHE A 386 32.89 -66.59 -32.87
N ASN A 387 31.84 -65.77 -32.92
CA ASN A 387 30.79 -65.81 -33.96
C ASN A 387 30.20 -67.20 -34.34
N VAL A 388 29.97 -68.09 -33.36
CA VAL A 388 29.31 -69.41 -33.55
C VAL A 388 27.79 -69.38 -33.30
N GLY A 389 27.19 -68.20 -33.11
CA GLY A 389 25.72 -68.05 -33.01
C GLY A 389 25.07 -68.61 -31.74
N ARG A 390 25.83 -68.87 -30.66
CA ARG A 390 25.29 -69.41 -29.40
C ARG A 390 25.30 -68.34 -28.30
N THR A 391 24.21 -67.59 -28.19
CA THR A 391 24.01 -66.48 -27.23
C THR A 391 23.05 -66.89 -26.11
N SER A 392 23.16 -66.26 -24.94
CA SER A 392 22.12 -66.35 -23.91
C SER A 392 20.83 -65.70 -24.38
N ALA A 393 19.69 -66.40 -24.27
CA ALA A 393 18.38 -65.83 -24.58
C ALA A 393 18.02 -64.62 -23.68
N GLY A 394 18.63 -64.51 -22.49
CA GLY A 394 18.37 -63.42 -21.54
C GLY A 394 19.39 -62.27 -21.53
N SER A 395 20.57 -62.45 -22.13
CA SER A 395 21.66 -61.47 -22.02
C SER A 395 22.29 -61.08 -23.35
N GLY A 396 21.98 -61.75 -24.46
CA GLY A 396 22.52 -61.44 -25.79
C GLY A 396 24.02 -61.69 -25.98
N PHE A 397 24.77 -61.89 -24.90
CA PHE A 397 26.19 -62.24 -24.92
C PHE A 397 26.40 -63.77 -24.93
N GLY A 398 27.54 -64.22 -25.47
CA GLY A 398 27.99 -65.62 -25.45
C GLY A 398 28.99 -65.87 -24.33
N GLY A 399 28.86 -67.00 -23.63
CA GLY A 399 29.79 -67.45 -22.59
C GLY A 399 30.68 -68.62 -23.03
N LEU A 400 31.43 -69.21 -22.08
CA LEU A 400 32.12 -70.47 -22.29
C LEU A 400 31.07 -71.58 -22.49
N VAL A 401 31.16 -72.29 -23.61
CA VAL A 401 30.34 -73.48 -23.88
C VAL A 401 31.29 -74.62 -24.20
N LEU A 402 31.22 -75.68 -23.40
CA LEU A 402 31.91 -76.95 -23.64
C LEU A 402 30.87 -77.99 -24.00
N SER A 403 31.04 -78.66 -25.14
CA SER A 403 30.20 -79.79 -25.53
C SER A 403 31.04 -81.05 -25.70
N ALA A 404 30.53 -82.16 -25.19
CA ALA A 404 31.09 -83.49 -25.35
C ALA A 404 29.94 -84.45 -25.69
N SER A 405 29.98 -85.04 -26.89
CA SER A 405 28.95 -85.96 -27.36
C SER A 405 29.55 -87.30 -27.76
N SER A 406 28.90 -88.38 -27.35
CA SER A 406 29.05 -89.74 -27.84
C SER A 406 27.78 -90.13 -28.63
N GLU A 407 27.71 -91.35 -29.14
CA GLU A 407 26.53 -91.88 -29.84
C GLU A 407 25.27 -91.91 -28.95
N SER A 408 25.45 -92.06 -27.63
CA SER A 408 24.33 -92.23 -26.69
C SER A 408 24.20 -91.14 -25.63
N VAL A 409 25.20 -90.27 -25.47
CA VAL A 409 25.22 -89.26 -24.40
C VAL A 409 25.83 -87.97 -24.92
N ASN A 410 25.16 -86.86 -24.66
CA ASN A 410 25.67 -85.51 -24.92
C ASN A 410 25.68 -84.74 -23.60
N ILE A 411 26.80 -84.06 -23.32
CA ILE A 411 26.99 -83.19 -22.17
C ILE A 411 27.33 -81.81 -22.70
N LEU A 412 26.60 -80.81 -22.23
CA LEU A 412 26.89 -79.40 -22.49
C LEU A 412 27.08 -78.67 -21.16
N LEU A 413 28.26 -78.11 -20.96
CA LEU A 413 28.54 -77.23 -19.84
C LEU A 413 28.61 -75.79 -20.34
N ARG A 414 27.99 -74.88 -19.60
CA ARG A 414 27.98 -73.46 -19.91
C ARG A 414 28.28 -72.63 -18.68
N ALA A 415 29.16 -71.66 -18.84
CA ALA A 415 29.48 -70.65 -17.85
C ALA A 415 29.57 -69.26 -18.48
N LEU A 416 28.98 -68.26 -17.85
CA LEU A 416 29.04 -66.85 -18.23
C LEU A 416 29.14 -66.00 -16.97
N GLU A 417 30.08 -65.08 -16.97
CA GLU A 417 30.16 -63.97 -16.02
C GLU A 417 30.31 -62.70 -16.86
N ALA A 418 29.36 -61.78 -16.71
CA ALA A 418 29.33 -60.53 -17.43
C ALA A 418 29.16 -59.37 -16.44
N GLU A 419 30.05 -58.40 -16.50
CA GLU A 419 29.99 -57.18 -15.70
C GLU A 419 29.93 -55.95 -16.63
N SER A 420 28.99 -55.06 -16.36
CA SER A 420 28.82 -53.78 -17.05
C SER A 420 28.85 -52.64 -16.05
N LYS A 421 29.74 -51.67 -16.27
CA LYS A 421 29.90 -50.50 -15.42
C LYS A 421 29.73 -49.22 -16.23
N LEU A 422 28.68 -48.46 -15.94
CA LEU A 422 28.40 -47.16 -16.52
C LEU A 422 28.57 -46.06 -15.47
N GLN A 423 29.41 -45.08 -15.76
CA GLN A 423 29.62 -43.89 -14.91
C GLN A 423 29.30 -42.63 -15.71
N ILE A 424 28.39 -41.82 -15.20
CA ILE A 424 28.01 -40.53 -15.79
C ILE A 424 28.24 -39.46 -14.74
N LEU A 425 28.94 -38.39 -15.12
CA LEU A 425 29.15 -37.21 -14.29
C LEU A 425 28.79 -35.96 -15.08
N SER A 426 27.72 -35.30 -14.65
CA SER A 426 27.24 -34.06 -15.26
C SER A 426 27.41 -32.89 -14.27
N ARG A 427 27.89 -31.74 -14.76
CA ARG A 427 28.16 -30.55 -13.93
C ARG A 427 27.61 -29.26 -14.55
N PRO A 428 26.28 -29.05 -14.56
CA PRO A 428 25.71 -27.80 -15.03
C PRO A 428 26.01 -26.68 -14.04
N GLN A 429 26.30 -25.49 -14.56
CA GLN A 429 26.56 -24.29 -13.79
C GLN A 429 25.73 -23.13 -14.35
N ILE A 430 25.16 -22.33 -13.46
CA ILE A 430 24.35 -21.17 -13.83
C ILE A 430 24.59 -20.06 -12.80
N MET A 431 24.61 -18.81 -13.26
CA MET A 431 24.74 -17.63 -12.40
C MET A 431 23.50 -16.78 -12.52
N THR A 432 22.94 -16.35 -11.39
CA THR A 432 21.75 -15.50 -11.35
C THR A 432 21.83 -14.50 -10.20
N LEU A 433 20.99 -13.47 -10.30
CA LEU A 433 20.79 -12.48 -9.24
C LEU A 433 19.99 -13.09 -8.09
N ASN A 434 20.16 -12.54 -6.90
CA ASN A 434 19.33 -12.87 -5.74
C ASN A 434 17.83 -12.72 -6.06
N ASN A 435 17.03 -13.71 -5.70
CA ASN A 435 15.58 -13.80 -5.95
C ASN A 435 15.15 -13.78 -7.43
N VAL A 436 16.08 -14.02 -8.37
CA VAL A 436 15.74 -14.11 -9.80
C VAL A 436 15.83 -15.56 -10.27
N PRO A 437 14.74 -16.13 -10.84
CA PRO A 437 14.76 -17.48 -11.37
C PRO A 437 15.71 -17.58 -12.55
N ALA A 438 16.48 -18.66 -12.60
CA ALA A 438 17.33 -18.97 -13.74
C ALA A 438 17.23 -20.46 -14.06
N SER A 439 17.24 -20.78 -15.34
CA SER A 439 17.23 -22.15 -15.82
C SER A 439 18.20 -22.33 -16.97
N ILE A 440 18.77 -23.53 -17.06
CA ILE A 440 19.61 -23.98 -18.17
C ILE A 440 19.10 -25.34 -18.61
N LEU A 441 18.98 -25.55 -19.92
CA LEU A 441 18.66 -26.83 -20.53
C LEU A 441 19.74 -27.18 -21.55
N VAL A 442 20.36 -28.35 -21.37
CA VAL A 442 21.37 -28.92 -22.26
C VAL A 442 20.84 -30.26 -22.76
N GLY A 443 20.42 -30.29 -24.02
CA GLY A 443 19.74 -31.46 -24.55
C GLY A 443 19.35 -31.30 -26.02
N GLN A 444 18.39 -32.11 -26.42
CA GLN A 444 17.83 -32.14 -27.76
C GLN A 444 16.30 -32.15 -27.68
N ARG A 445 15.65 -31.62 -28.72
CA ARG A 445 14.19 -31.71 -28.88
C ARG A 445 13.86 -32.95 -29.69
N VAL A 446 13.16 -33.89 -29.07
CA VAL A 446 12.82 -35.18 -29.69
C VAL A 446 11.35 -35.15 -30.09
N PRO A 447 11.01 -35.42 -31.36
CA PRO A 447 9.62 -35.52 -31.77
C PRO A 447 8.99 -36.80 -31.23
N ARG A 448 7.84 -36.66 -30.57
CA ARG A 448 6.95 -37.75 -30.14
C ARG A 448 5.60 -37.59 -30.84
N VAL A 449 5.05 -38.68 -31.36
CA VAL A 449 3.69 -38.66 -31.93
C VAL A 449 2.69 -38.66 -30.77
N ALA A 450 1.92 -37.58 -30.66
CA ALA A 450 0.96 -37.37 -29.57
C ALA A 450 -0.45 -37.87 -29.90
N ASP A 451 -0.80 -37.87 -31.18
CA ASP A 451 -2.11 -38.35 -31.65
C ASP A 451 -1.95 -39.05 -33.01
N PHE A 452 -2.73 -40.10 -33.18
CA PHE A 452 -2.80 -40.93 -34.37
C PHE A 452 -4.27 -41.01 -34.80
N GLN A 453 -4.59 -40.38 -35.94
CA GLN A 453 -5.95 -40.35 -36.48
C GLN A 453 -5.96 -40.96 -37.89
N THR A 454 -6.71 -42.04 -38.08
CA THR A 454 -6.94 -42.63 -39.40
C THR A 454 -8.20 -42.03 -40.01
N THR A 455 -8.05 -41.21 -41.04
CA THR A 455 -9.17 -40.66 -41.82
C THR A 455 -9.33 -41.42 -43.14
N GLN A 456 -10.50 -41.36 -43.79
CA GLN A 456 -10.75 -42.03 -45.08
C GLN A 456 -9.80 -41.58 -46.22
N SER A 457 -9.05 -40.49 -46.04
CA SER A 457 -8.10 -39.97 -47.04
C SER A 457 -6.62 -40.20 -46.67
N GLY A 458 -6.33 -40.88 -45.55
CA GLY A 458 -4.96 -41.15 -45.09
C GLY A 458 -4.80 -41.10 -43.58
N THR A 459 -3.62 -41.52 -43.13
CA THR A 459 -3.20 -41.45 -41.73
C THR A 459 -2.66 -40.05 -41.44
N VAL A 460 -3.17 -39.39 -40.40
CA VAL A 460 -2.69 -38.09 -39.92
C VAL A 460 -2.07 -38.28 -38.55
N ASN A 461 -0.78 -37.96 -38.44
CA ASN A 461 -0.03 -38.02 -37.19
C ASN A 461 0.21 -36.60 -36.66
N SER A 462 -0.14 -36.34 -35.41
CA SER A 462 0.23 -35.11 -34.71
C SER A 462 1.53 -35.33 -33.95
N VAL A 463 2.55 -34.51 -34.25
CA VAL A 463 3.89 -34.61 -33.64
C VAL A 463 4.09 -33.48 -32.65
N VAL A 464 4.43 -33.81 -31.41
CA VAL A 464 4.83 -32.86 -30.35
C VAL A 464 6.32 -33.00 -30.12
N LEU A 465 7.01 -31.89 -29.86
CA LEU A 465 8.44 -31.88 -29.57
C LEU A 465 8.63 -31.84 -28.06
N ASP A 466 9.22 -32.88 -27.49
CA ASP A 466 9.58 -32.95 -26.08
C ASP A 466 11.06 -32.58 -25.89
N GLU A 467 11.38 -31.83 -24.83
CA GLU A 467 12.76 -31.44 -24.50
C GLU A 467 13.42 -32.52 -23.63
N VAL A 468 14.47 -33.14 -24.14
CA VAL A 468 15.17 -34.26 -23.50
C VAL A 468 16.62 -33.87 -23.26
N GLY A 469 17.05 -33.93 -22.01
CA GLY A 469 18.42 -33.65 -21.62
C GLY A 469 18.55 -33.31 -20.14
N LEU A 470 19.64 -32.62 -19.81
CA LEU A 470 19.90 -32.13 -18.47
C LEU A 470 19.35 -30.72 -18.32
N SER A 471 18.43 -30.51 -17.38
CA SER A 471 17.99 -29.19 -16.97
C SER A 471 18.29 -28.92 -15.50
N LEU A 472 18.67 -27.68 -15.22
CA LEU A 472 18.85 -27.14 -13.89
C LEU A 472 18.06 -25.83 -13.82
N GLY A 473 17.03 -25.82 -12.97
CA GLY A 473 16.28 -24.64 -12.56
C GLY A 473 16.67 -24.25 -11.13
N ILE A 474 16.84 -22.96 -10.88
CA ILE A 474 17.26 -22.44 -9.58
C ILE A 474 16.63 -21.10 -9.27
N ILE A 475 16.22 -20.90 -8.01
CA ILE A 475 15.87 -19.60 -7.44
C ILE A 475 16.67 -19.42 -6.15
N PRO A 476 17.80 -18.69 -6.17
CA PRO A 476 18.60 -18.49 -4.98
C PRO A 476 18.11 -17.27 -4.19
N ARG A 477 18.16 -17.39 -2.87
CA ARG A 477 17.90 -16.36 -1.88
C ARG A 477 19.09 -16.25 -0.93
N VAL A 478 19.76 -15.10 -0.97
CA VAL A 478 20.89 -14.78 -0.10
C VAL A 478 20.38 -14.07 1.15
N SER A 479 20.61 -14.68 2.30
CA SER A 479 20.31 -14.10 3.61
C SER A 479 21.43 -13.14 4.05
N PRO A 480 21.15 -12.17 4.94
CA PRO A 480 22.17 -11.22 5.43
C PRO A 480 23.35 -11.87 6.16
N ASP A 481 23.18 -13.08 6.68
CA ASP A 481 24.21 -13.89 7.34
C ASP A 481 25.14 -14.65 6.36
N GLY A 482 24.90 -14.51 5.04
CA GLY A 482 25.65 -15.18 3.98
C GLY A 482 25.22 -16.63 3.72
N LEU A 483 24.12 -17.09 4.31
CA LEU A 483 23.48 -18.34 3.90
C LEU A 483 22.73 -18.14 2.58
N ILE A 484 22.83 -19.14 1.71
CA ILE A 484 22.18 -19.17 0.41
C ILE A 484 21.14 -20.29 0.48
N THR A 485 19.87 -19.90 0.59
CA THR A 485 18.74 -20.81 0.44
C THR A 485 18.34 -20.82 -1.02
N MET A 486 18.14 -21.99 -1.61
CA MET A 486 17.85 -22.10 -3.03
C MET A 486 16.80 -23.17 -3.29
N ASP A 487 15.84 -22.82 -4.12
CA ASP A 487 14.87 -23.76 -4.69
C ASP A 487 15.49 -24.36 -5.94
N VAL A 488 15.87 -25.63 -5.85
CA VAL A 488 16.59 -26.37 -6.87
C VAL A 488 15.65 -27.34 -7.56
N GLU A 489 15.60 -27.27 -8.88
CA GLU A 489 15.01 -28.28 -9.75
C GLU A 489 16.09 -28.85 -10.66
N VAL A 490 16.40 -30.13 -10.52
CA VAL A 490 17.31 -30.84 -11.43
C VAL A 490 16.54 -31.93 -12.13
N ARG A 491 16.62 -31.97 -13.46
CA ARG A 491 16.05 -33.03 -14.27
C ARG A 491 17.11 -33.55 -15.26
N ASP A 492 17.28 -34.86 -15.33
CA ASP A 492 18.11 -35.55 -16.33
C ASP A 492 17.21 -36.52 -17.07
N SER A 493 16.94 -36.20 -18.34
CA SER A 493 16.04 -36.94 -19.22
C SER A 493 16.85 -37.51 -20.39
N LYS A 494 16.63 -38.79 -20.69
CA LYS A 494 17.29 -39.47 -21.81
C LYS A 494 16.28 -40.26 -22.64
N VAL A 495 16.52 -40.32 -23.94
CA VAL A 495 15.74 -41.17 -24.84
C VAL A 495 16.16 -42.62 -24.61
N GLY A 496 15.21 -43.48 -24.29
CA GLY A 496 15.43 -44.92 -24.16
C GLY A 496 15.47 -45.62 -25.53
N PRO A 497 15.73 -46.94 -25.54
CA PRO A 497 15.76 -47.73 -26.77
C PRO A 497 14.44 -47.65 -27.54
N VAL A 498 14.51 -47.37 -28.85
CA VAL A 498 13.31 -47.25 -29.71
C VAL A 498 12.58 -48.59 -29.84
N GLU A 499 13.28 -49.72 -29.71
CA GLU A 499 12.71 -51.07 -29.80
C GLU A 499 11.72 -51.38 -28.66
N GLU A 500 11.92 -50.81 -27.48
CA GLU A 500 11.03 -50.94 -26.32
C GLU A 500 9.87 -49.92 -26.34
N GLY A 501 9.82 -49.08 -27.36
CA GLY A 501 8.80 -48.05 -27.56
C GLY A 501 7.43 -48.61 -27.95
N ILE A 502 6.40 -47.79 -27.82
CA ILE A 502 5.03 -48.15 -28.20
C ILE A 502 4.90 -48.06 -29.73
N PRO A 503 4.43 -49.10 -30.44
CA PRO A 503 4.24 -49.05 -31.88
C PRO A 503 3.13 -48.07 -32.26
N ILE A 504 3.47 -47.06 -33.05
CA ILE A 504 2.60 -45.96 -33.51
C ILE A 504 2.21 -46.07 -34.98
N GLY A 505 2.76 -47.04 -35.72
CA GLY A 505 2.43 -47.31 -37.12
C GLY A 505 3.32 -48.38 -37.72
N VAL A 506 3.06 -48.77 -38.96
CA VAL A 506 3.89 -49.72 -39.71
C VAL A 506 4.23 -49.12 -41.07
N GLN A 507 5.51 -49.02 -41.39
CA GLN A 507 6.00 -48.64 -42.72
C GLN A 507 6.86 -49.79 -43.25
N ASP A 508 6.56 -50.32 -44.44
CA ASP A 508 7.24 -51.46 -45.06
C ASP A 508 7.36 -52.72 -44.18
N GLY A 509 6.35 -52.97 -43.33
CA GLY A 509 6.32 -54.14 -42.43
C GLY A 509 7.13 -53.97 -41.14
N VAL A 510 7.78 -52.83 -40.93
CA VAL A 510 8.51 -52.50 -39.69
C VAL A 510 7.65 -51.56 -38.82
N PRO A 511 7.37 -51.89 -37.55
CA PRO A 511 6.68 -51.00 -36.65
C PRO A 511 7.55 -49.77 -36.34
N ILE A 512 6.99 -48.58 -36.56
CA ILE A 512 7.57 -47.33 -36.07
C ILE A 512 7.16 -47.22 -34.61
N ASN A 513 8.14 -47.15 -33.71
CA ASN A 513 7.89 -47.07 -32.27
C ASN A 513 8.16 -45.67 -31.75
N SER A 514 7.29 -45.17 -30.86
CA SER A 514 7.55 -43.96 -30.09
C SER A 514 8.53 -44.30 -28.96
N PRO A 515 9.67 -43.59 -28.83
CA PRO A 515 10.65 -43.89 -27.80
C PRO A 515 10.09 -43.64 -26.39
N ILE A 516 10.59 -44.40 -25.42
CA ILE A 516 10.38 -44.14 -23.99
C ILE A 516 11.39 -43.09 -23.49
N PHE A 517 11.05 -42.40 -22.40
CA PHE A 517 11.96 -41.44 -21.75
C PHE A 517 12.33 -41.91 -20.35
N ASP A 518 13.64 -41.95 -20.09
CA ASP A 518 14.20 -42.20 -18.76
C ASP A 518 14.44 -40.86 -18.06
N ASP A 519 13.56 -40.51 -17.13
CA ASP A 519 13.60 -39.25 -16.39
C ASP A 519 14.05 -39.45 -14.94
N ILE A 520 15.04 -38.66 -14.51
CA ILE A 520 15.38 -38.45 -13.10
C ILE A 520 15.07 -37.00 -12.76
N THR A 521 14.16 -36.76 -11.82
CA THR A 521 13.79 -35.41 -11.36
C THR A 521 13.96 -35.28 -9.85
N ALA A 522 14.54 -34.18 -9.39
CA ALA A 522 14.69 -33.82 -7.99
C ALA A 522 14.32 -32.35 -7.79
N ILE A 523 13.31 -32.08 -6.97
CA ILE A 523 12.84 -30.73 -6.62
C ILE A 523 12.94 -30.59 -5.11
N THR A 524 13.69 -29.59 -4.65
CA THR A 524 13.89 -29.37 -3.21
C THR A 524 14.39 -27.96 -2.92
N THR A 525 14.13 -27.50 -1.70
CA THR A 525 14.70 -26.27 -1.17
C THR A 525 15.85 -26.62 -0.24
N VAL A 526 17.05 -26.11 -0.51
CA VAL A 526 18.26 -26.41 0.26
C VAL A 526 18.95 -25.14 0.69
N THR A 527 19.65 -25.19 1.81
CA THR A 527 20.45 -24.06 2.30
C THR A 527 21.91 -24.47 2.43
N ALA A 528 22.82 -23.63 1.92
CA ALA A 528 24.25 -23.83 1.96
C ALA A 528 24.99 -22.51 2.23
N ARG A 529 26.21 -22.56 2.77
CA ARG A 529 27.11 -21.40 2.75
C ARG A 529 27.83 -21.30 1.40
N SER A 530 28.32 -20.11 1.08
CA SER A 530 29.18 -19.91 -0.09
C SER A 530 30.37 -20.90 -0.11
N GLY A 531 30.60 -21.54 -1.26
CA GLY A 531 31.69 -22.50 -1.48
C GLY A 531 31.46 -23.90 -0.89
N GLN A 532 30.35 -24.14 -0.18
CA GLN A 532 30.04 -25.47 0.34
C GLN A 532 29.26 -26.31 -0.68
N THR A 533 29.56 -27.60 -0.72
CA THR A 533 28.77 -28.59 -1.47
C THR A 533 27.79 -29.26 -0.51
N VAL A 534 26.52 -29.28 -0.89
CA VAL A 534 25.47 -29.98 -0.14
C VAL A 534 24.89 -31.07 -1.01
N VAL A 535 24.72 -32.26 -0.43
CA VAL A 535 23.99 -33.36 -1.06
C VAL A 535 22.52 -33.20 -0.76
N PHE A 536 21.70 -33.05 -1.80
CA PHE A 536 20.28 -32.76 -1.65
C PHE A 536 19.35 -33.89 -2.10
N SER A 537 19.85 -34.83 -2.89
CA SER A 537 19.09 -36.01 -3.34
C SER A 537 20.04 -37.15 -3.68
N GLY A 538 19.55 -38.38 -3.55
CA GLY A 538 20.26 -39.60 -3.92
C GLY A 538 19.34 -40.82 -3.90
N LEU A 539 19.57 -41.76 -4.81
CA LEU A 539 18.88 -43.03 -4.86
C LEU A 539 19.92 -44.14 -5.07
N ILE A 540 19.86 -45.15 -4.21
CA ILE A 540 20.62 -46.39 -4.37
C ILE A 540 19.58 -47.49 -4.57
N ASN A 541 19.59 -48.10 -5.75
CA ASN A 541 18.78 -49.26 -6.05
C ASN A 541 19.70 -50.48 -6.24
N LYS A 542 19.33 -51.62 -5.63
CA LYS A 542 20.01 -52.89 -5.80
C LYS A 542 18.97 -53.98 -6.01
N GLU A 543 18.98 -54.53 -7.21
CA GLU A 543 18.16 -55.68 -7.57
C GLU A 543 19.03 -56.92 -7.69
N ARG A 544 18.56 -58.06 -7.19
CA ARG A 544 19.23 -59.35 -7.35
C ARG A 544 18.20 -60.40 -7.74
N LEU A 545 18.19 -60.76 -9.02
CA LEU A 545 17.38 -61.86 -9.52
C LEU A 545 18.20 -63.16 -9.48
N LYS A 546 17.70 -64.18 -8.76
CA LYS A 546 18.27 -65.53 -8.81
C LYS A 546 17.26 -66.47 -9.43
N SER A 547 17.58 -66.97 -10.62
CA SER A 547 16.78 -67.99 -11.31
C SER A 547 17.51 -69.32 -11.24
N PHE A 548 16.82 -70.37 -10.78
CA PHE A 548 17.35 -71.72 -10.74
C PHE A 548 16.34 -72.66 -11.41
N LYS A 549 16.84 -73.48 -12.34
CA LYS A 549 16.07 -74.52 -13.03
C LYS A 549 16.88 -75.81 -12.95
N GLY A 550 16.23 -76.90 -12.56
CA GLY A 550 16.89 -78.19 -12.43
C GLY A 550 15.90 -79.34 -12.38
N VAL A 551 16.40 -80.57 -12.54
CA VAL A 551 15.60 -81.79 -12.42
C VAL A 551 15.18 -81.96 -10.95
N PRO A 552 13.88 -82.17 -10.64
CA PRO A 552 13.44 -82.40 -9.27
C PRO A 552 14.24 -83.53 -8.61
N VAL A 553 14.51 -83.40 -7.31
CA VAL A 553 15.32 -84.33 -6.49
C VAL A 553 16.83 -84.34 -6.83
N ILE A 554 17.22 -84.57 -8.09
CA ILE A 554 18.64 -84.65 -8.50
C ILE A 554 19.37 -83.31 -8.30
N SER A 555 18.70 -82.21 -8.62
CA SER A 555 19.27 -80.85 -8.50
C SER A 555 19.51 -80.37 -7.06
N HIS A 556 18.98 -81.09 -6.06
CA HIS A 556 19.11 -80.71 -4.65
C HIS A 556 20.22 -81.49 -3.92
N ILE A 557 20.92 -82.39 -4.62
CA ILE A 557 22.08 -83.10 -4.08
C ILE A 557 23.24 -82.09 -3.97
N PRO A 558 23.83 -81.88 -2.78
CA PRO A 558 24.81 -80.83 -2.52
C PRO A 558 26.17 -81.07 -3.18
#